data_AF-A0A010QH20-F1
#
_entry.id   AF-A0A010QH20-F1
#
_cell.length_a   1.000
_cell.length_b   1.000
_cell.length_c   1.000
_cell.angle_alpha   90.00
_cell.angle_beta   90.00
_cell.angle_gamma   90.00
#
_symmetry.space_group_name_H-M   'P 1'
#
loop_
_entity.id
_entity.type
_entity.pdbx_description
1 polymer ?
#
loop_
_entity_poly.entity_id
_entity_poly.type
_entity_poly.pdbx_seq_one_letter_code
_entity_poly.pdbx_strand_id
1 'polypeptide(L)'
;MSGPLFGIVPAGQPLLTDPTSAPSETSFLYSISAARPFSHITVMLLPGIVLPPDTAAAIYFATAADVAAATATGQTPNFKFLGGIGTGKESATFKLNAGSNANNNNNNNNGGDPSVMIGVSVEPAESVFSRIQEISANKASSSNNASQPSTQLLAQNIIKNAFNFLASFSGTAGPGGVEVVPLKAFEEWWKKFESRVRSDPSFLERPQD
;
A
#
# COMPACT_ATOMS: atom_id res chain seq x y z
N MET A 1 3.90 -35.42 1.56
CA MET A 1 4.66 -34.17 1.33
C MET A 1 3.69 -33.19 0.67
N SER A 2 3.02 -32.32 1.42
CA SER A 2 2.28 -31.23 0.80
C SER A 2 3.30 -30.27 0.20
N GLY A 3 3.24 -30.01 -1.11
CA GLY A 3 4.16 -29.09 -1.76
C GLY A 3 4.04 -27.67 -1.21
N PRO A 4 5.00 -26.79 -1.52
CA PRO A 4 4.93 -25.39 -1.12
C PRO A 4 3.67 -24.74 -1.72
N LEU A 5 2.94 -23.98 -0.91
CA LEU A 5 1.69 -23.33 -1.31
C LEU A 5 1.92 -21.87 -1.73
N PHE A 6 2.86 -21.20 -1.06
CA PHE A 6 3.07 -19.77 -1.17
C PHE A 6 4.52 -19.46 -1.56
N GLY A 7 4.68 -18.39 -2.34
CA GLY A 7 5.96 -17.76 -2.63
C GLY A 7 6.03 -16.38 -1.99
N ILE A 8 7.14 -16.07 -1.33
CA ILE A 8 7.43 -14.76 -0.75
C ILE A 8 8.69 -14.20 -1.38
N VAL A 9 8.60 -12.99 -1.94
CA VAL A 9 9.72 -12.28 -2.55
C VAL A 9 9.94 -10.97 -1.79
N PRO A 10 10.95 -10.91 -0.90
CA PRO A 10 11.43 -9.64 -0.38
C PRO A 10 12.10 -8.84 -1.50
N ALA A 11 11.88 -7.52 -1.55
CA ALA A 11 12.46 -6.69 -2.58
C ALA A 11 14.00 -6.78 -2.58
N GLY A 12 14.59 -7.16 -3.71
CA GLY A 12 16.04 -7.33 -3.84
C GLY A 12 16.60 -8.62 -3.19
N GLN A 13 15.75 -9.57 -2.82
CA GLN A 13 16.14 -10.87 -2.29
C GLN A 13 15.52 -12.04 -3.12
N PRO A 14 16.08 -13.27 -3.02
CA PRO A 14 15.53 -14.44 -3.69
C PRO A 14 14.11 -14.80 -3.23
N LEU A 15 13.39 -15.54 -4.07
CA LEU A 15 12.11 -16.15 -3.74
C LEU A 15 12.27 -17.18 -2.62
N LEU A 16 11.40 -17.09 -1.61
CA LEU A 16 11.24 -18.06 -0.54
C LEU A 16 9.95 -18.85 -0.77
N THR A 17 10.05 -20.16 -0.90
CA THR A 17 8.90 -21.08 -1.04
C THR A 17 8.70 -21.96 0.17
N ASP A 18 9.80 -22.28 0.86
CA ASP A 18 9.79 -23.19 2.00
C ASP A 18 9.55 -22.41 3.30
N PRO A 19 8.49 -22.74 4.06
CA PRO A 19 8.24 -22.12 5.35
C PRO A 19 9.32 -22.54 6.35
N THR A 20 9.74 -21.59 7.19
CA THR A 20 10.65 -21.85 8.31
C THR A 20 9.98 -22.68 9.40
N SER A 21 8.67 -22.49 9.59
CA SER A 21 7.85 -23.29 10.52
C SER A 21 6.39 -23.31 10.06
N ALA A 22 5.67 -24.38 10.38
CA ALA A 22 4.25 -24.53 10.10
C ALA A 22 3.52 -24.95 11.40
N PRO A 23 3.14 -23.99 12.26
CA PRO A 23 2.52 -24.29 13.56
C PRO A 23 1.14 -24.98 13.44
N SER A 24 0.48 -24.88 12.30
CA SER A 24 -0.76 -25.59 11.98
C SER A 24 -0.78 -25.97 10.49
N GLU A 25 -1.76 -26.77 10.07
CA GLU A 25 -1.92 -27.13 8.64
C GLU A 25 -2.27 -25.92 7.75
N THR A 26 -2.81 -24.85 8.34
CA THR A 26 -3.23 -23.65 7.61
C THR A 26 -2.33 -22.45 7.87
N SER A 27 -1.35 -22.56 8.77
CA SER A 27 -0.49 -21.45 9.19
C SER A 27 0.98 -21.75 8.88
N PHE A 28 1.61 -20.84 8.15
CA PHE A 28 2.99 -20.93 7.67
C PHE A 28 3.77 -19.69 8.10
N LEU A 29 4.99 -19.89 8.59
CA LEU A 29 5.87 -18.83 9.05
C LEU A 29 7.14 -18.81 8.19
N TYR A 30 7.51 -17.63 7.72
CA TYR A 30 8.70 -17.40 6.91
C TYR A 30 9.59 -16.38 7.63
N SER A 31 10.77 -16.83 8.04
CA SER A 31 11.80 -15.96 8.59
C SER A 31 12.64 -15.39 7.45
N ILE A 32 12.72 -14.06 7.36
CA ILE A 32 13.51 -13.37 6.36
C ILE A 32 14.65 -12.66 7.08
N SER A 33 15.89 -13.03 6.75
CA SER A 33 17.06 -12.28 7.19
C SER A 33 17.08 -10.93 6.46
N ALA A 34 17.21 -9.84 7.21
CA ALA A 34 17.42 -8.52 6.63
C ALA A 34 18.91 -8.17 6.50
N ALA A 35 19.75 -9.17 6.24
CA ALA A 35 21.14 -8.97 5.82
C ALA A 35 21.26 -7.96 4.66
N ARG A 36 20.21 -7.87 3.82
CA ARG A 36 19.97 -6.73 2.93
C ARG A 36 18.69 -6.00 3.34
N PRO A 37 18.71 -4.67 3.51
CA PRO A 37 17.51 -3.92 3.87
C PRO A 37 16.49 -3.95 2.72
N PHE A 38 15.22 -4.16 3.07
CA PHE A 38 14.10 -4.10 2.15
C PHE A 38 12.89 -3.47 2.84
N SER A 39 12.01 -2.84 2.04
CA SER A 39 10.79 -2.21 2.55
C SER A 39 9.52 -2.81 1.97
N HIS A 40 9.63 -3.74 1.03
CA HIS A 40 8.49 -4.36 0.37
C HIS A 40 8.68 -5.86 0.31
N ILE A 41 7.57 -6.59 0.50
CA ILE A 41 7.46 -8.01 0.22
C ILE A 41 6.33 -8.23 -0.75
N THR A 42 6.49 -9.19 -1.65
CA THR A 42 5.40 -9.70 -2.48
C THR A 42 5.09 -11.11 -2.05
N VAL A 43 3.82 -11.39 -1.73
CA VAL A 43 3.34 -12.74 -1.42
C VAL A 43 2.43 -13.19 -2.55
N MET A 44 2.57 -14.45 -2.96
CA MET A 44 1.80 -15.02 -4.06
C MET A 44 1.50 -16.50 -3.84
N LEU A 45 0.41 -16.98 -4.43
CA LEU A 45 0.15 -18.40 -4.60
C LEU A 45 1.08 -18.96 -5.68
N LEU A 46 1.64 -20.14 -5.44
CA LEU A 46 2.46 -20.81 -6.46
C LEU A 46 1.59 -21.33 -7.62
N PRO A 47 2.13 -21.42 -8.85
CA PRO A 47 1.37 -21.87 -10.01
C PRO A 47 0.73 -23.24 -9.80
N GLY A 48 -0.56 -23.35 -10.09
CA GLY A 48 -1.32 -24.60 -9.96
C GLY A 48 -1.85 -24.89 -8.55
N ILE A 49 -1.55 -24.04 -7.56
CA ILE A 49 -2.13 -24.13 -6.22
C ILE A 49 -3.47 -23.37 -6.18
N VAL A 50 -4.50 -24.06 -5.69
CA VAL A 50 -5.83 -23.48 -5.44
C VAL A 50 -6.11 -23.64 -3.96
N LEU A 51 -6.48 -22.53 -3.31
CA LEU A 51 -6.90 -22.55 -1.90
C LEU A 51 -8.25 -23.28 -1.77
N PRO A 52 -8.57 -23.86 -0.60
CA PRO A 52 -9.89 -24.42 -0.34
C PRO A 52 -11.02 -23.43 -0.66
N PRO A 53 -12.22 -23.92 -1.04
CA PRO A 53 -13.38 -23.06 -1.29
C PRO A 53 -13.65 -22.12 -0.12
N ASP A 54 -14.09 -20.90 -0.41
CA ASP A 54 -14.44 -19.87 0.57
C ASP A 54 -13.31 -19.48 1.54
N THR A 55 -12.05 -19.71 1.15
CA THR A 55 -10.87 -19.32 1.94
C THR A 55 -10.00 -18.29 1.22
N ALA A 56 -9.24 -17.53 2.03
CA ALA A 56 -8.21 -16.62 1.59
C ALA A 56 -6.99 -16.75 2.51
N ALA A 57 -5.80 -16.44 2.00
CA ALA A 57 -4.58 -16.40 2.79
C ALA A 57 -4.41 -15.00 3.38
N ALA A 58 -4.55 -14.90 4.70
CA ALA A 58 -4.24 -13.74 5.51
C ALA A 58 -2.74 -13.61 5.73
N ILE A 59 -2.21 -12.41 5.49
CA ILE A 59 -0.79 -12.09 5.55
C ILE A 59 -0.53 -11.24 6.80
N TYR A 60 0.43 -11.68 7.60
CA TYR A 60 0.82 -11.07 8.86
C TYR A 60 2.31 -10.76 8.90
N PHE A 61 2.68 -9.78 9.73
CA PHE A 61 4.06 -9.34 9.93
C PHE A 61 4.36 -9.16 11.41
N ALA A 62 5.53 -9.64 11.83
CA ALA A 62 6.11 -9.34 13.14
C ALA A 62 7.61 -9.05 12.98
N THR A 63 8.15 -8.17 13.83
CA THR A 63 9.59 -7.98 13.91
C THR A 63 10.23 -9.08 14.76
N ALA A 64 11.52 -9.38 14.56
CA ALA A 64 12.22 -10.30 15.44
C ALA A 64 12.21 -9.86 16.92
N ALA A 65 12.15 -8.55 17.18
CA ALA A 65 12.01 -8.02 18.53
C ALA A 65 10.66 -8.41 19.16
N ASP A 66 9.55 -8.30 18.41
CA ASP A 66 8.22 -8.70 18.88
C ASP A 66 8.16 -10.21 19.17
N VAL A 67 8.79 -11.02 18.31
CA VAL A 67 8.88 -12.48 18.49
C VAL A 67 9.76 -12.83 19.70
N ALA A 68 10.91 -12.18 19.85
CA ALA A 68 11.82 -12.42 20.98
C ALA A 68 11.18 -11.99 22.32
N ALA A 69 10.52 -10.84 22.36
CA ALA A 69 9.83 -10.33 23.54
C ALA A 69 8.69 -11.27 23.99
N ALA A 70 7.93 -11.79 23.02
CA ALA A 70 6.87 -12.75 23.28
C ALA A 70 7.42 -14.09 23.82
N THR A 71 8.52 -14.58 23.24
CA THR A 71 9.19 -15.80 23.74
C THR A 71 9.71 -15.62 25.17
N ALA A 72 10.26 -14.46 25.50
CA ALA A 72 10.78 -14.16 26.85
C ALA A 72 9.67 -14.05 27.91
N THR A 73 8.46 -13.70 27.52
CA THR A 73 7.30 -13.52 28.41
C THR A 73 6.30 -14.69 28.37
N GLY A 74 6.55 -15.70 27.53
CA GLY A 74 5.62 -16.82 27.31
C GLY A 74 4.33 -16.41 26.61
N GLN A 75 4.29 -15.24 25.97
CA GLN A 75 3.13 -14.73 25.24
C GLN A 75 3.22 -15.03 23.74
N THR A 76 2.12 -14.85 23.02
CA THR A 76 2.10 -14.95 21.55
C THR A 76 2.67 -13.67 20.93
N PRO A 77 3.56 -13.77 19.92
CA PRO A 77 4.07 -12.60 19.21
C PRO A 77 2.95 -11.74 18.64
N ASN A 78 3.09 -10.42 18.72
CA ASN A 78 2.11 -9.51 18.15
C ASN A 78 2.29 -9.44 16.62
N PHE A 79 1.48 -10.21 15.91
CA PHE A 79 1.43 -10.21 14.46
C PHE A 79 0.49 -9.13 13.95
N LYS A 80 1.03 -8.17 13.21
CA LYS A 80 0.26 -7.14 12.51
C LYS A 80 -0.31 -7.70 11.20
N PHE A 81 -1.62 -7.61 11.02
CA PHE A 81 -2.28 -7.93 9.76
C PHE A 81 -1.87 -6.92 8.66
N LEU A 82 -1.45 -7.43 7.49
CA LEU A 82 -1.04 -6.64 6.33
C LEU A 82 -2.10 -6.63 5.22
N GLY A 83 -2.85 -7.72 5.08
CA GLY A 83 -3.86 -7.91 4.04
C GLY A 83 -4.02 -9.38 3.69
N GLY A 84 -4.57 -9.67 2.51
CA GLY A 84 -4.78 -11.05 2.07
C GLY A 84 -4.70 -11.25 0.56
N ILE A 85 -4.49 -12.51 0.17
CA ILE A 85 -4.52 -13.01 -1.21
C ILE A 85 -5.50 -14.19 -1.29
N GLY A 86 -6.09 -14.42 -2.46
CA GLY A 86 -7.12 -15.45 -2.65
C GLY A 86 -7.50 -15.62 -4.10
N THR A 87 -8.64 -16.25 -4.35
CA THR A 87 -9.17 -16.44 -5.71
C THR A 87 -9.46 -15.08 -6.37
N GLY A 88 -8.90 -14.85 -7.57
CA GLY A 88 -9.02 -13.58 -8.30
C GLY A 88 -8.01 -12.51 -7.89
N LYS A 89 -7.24 -12.73 -6.82
CA LYS A 89 -6.08 -11.91 -6.45
C LYS A 89 -5.01 -12.81 -5.84
N GLU A 90 -4.25 -13.45 -6.71
CA GLU A 90 -3.30 -14.50 -6.37
C GLU A 90 -1.98 -13.95 -5.81
N SER A 91 -1.75 -12.65 -5.92
CA SER A 91 -0.56 -11.98 -5.38
C SER A 91 -0.86 -10.57 -4.83
N ALA A 92 -0.01 -10.14 -3.90
CA ALA A 92 -0.06 -8.80 -3.34
C ALA A 92 1.32 -8.36 -2.83
N THR A 93 1.61 -7.06 -2.97
CA THR A 93 2.81 -6.43 -2.42
C THR A 93 2.47 -5.59 -1.21
N PHE A 94 3.23 -5.77 -0.13
CA PHE A 94 3.04 -5.08 1.13
C PHE A 94 4.28 -4.27 1.50
N LYS A 95 4.08 -3.03 1.93
CA LYS A 95 5.14 -2.21 2.52
C LYS A 95 5.33 -2.60 3.98
N LEU A 96 6.55 -2.98 4.33
CA LEU A 96 6.96 -3.25 5.70
C LEU A 96 7.53 -1.96 6.30
N ASN A 97 6.90 -1.52 7.39
CA ASN A 97 7.43 -0.44 8.22
C ASN A 97 8.28 -1.06 9.33
N ALA A 98 9.37 -1.74 8.97
CA ALA A 98 10.28 -2.35 9.94
C ALA A 98 11.06 -1.31 10.78
N GLY A 99 10.91 -0.02 10.50
CA GLY A 99 11.61 1.08 11.19
C GLY A 99 10.75 2.28 11.59
N SER A 100 9.42 2.18 11.61
CA SER A 100 8.54 3.36 11.85
C SER A 100 7.80 3.37 13.19
N ASN A 101 7.94 2.34 14.03
CA ASN A 101 7.38 2.35 15.38
C ASN A 101 8.30 3.03 16.42
N ALA A 102 9.36 3.71 15.97
CA ALA A 102 10.23 4.56 16.80
C ALA A 102 9.61 5.92 17.16
N ASN A 103 8.28 6.02 17.24
CA ASN A 103 7.55 7.19 17.76
C ASN A 103 6.92 6.92 19.13
N ASN A 104 7.43 5.93 19.87
CA ASN A 104 7.28 5.86 21.31
C ASN A 104 8.66 6.02 21.93
N ASN A 105 8.79 7.04 22.78
CA ASN A 105 9.95 7.32 23.62
C ASN A 105 10.57 6.03 24.20
N ASN A 106 11.61 5.52 23.55
CA ASN A 106 12.62 4.69 24.18
C ASN A 106 13.85 4.69 23.28
N ASN A 107 14.83 5.49 23.70
CA ASN A 107 16.21 5.33 23.29
C ASN A 107 16.68 3.93 23.66
N ASN A 108 16.43 2.96 22.79
CA ASN A 108 17.19 1.72 22.76
C ASN A 108 17.55 1.49 21.30
N ASN A 109 18.71 2.05 20.92
CA ASN A 109 19.58 1.47 19.91
C ASN A 109 19.88 0.03 20.33
N ASN A 110 18.97 -0.90 20.03
CA ASN A 110 19.31 -2.31 20.09
C ASN A 110 19.56 -2.74 18.65
N GLY A 111 20.84 -2.94 18.33
CA GLY A 111 21.31 -3.58 17.10
C GLY A 111 20.90 -5.05 17.06
N GLY A 112 19.59 -5.30 17.11
CA GLY A 112 19.01 -6.60 16.86
C GLY A 112 19.03 -6.87 15.36
N ASP A 113 19.48 -8.06 14.99
CA ASP A 113 19.46 -8.57 13.62
C ASP A 113 18.10 -8.22 12.97
N PRO A 114 18.05 -7.43 11.87
CA PRO A 114 16.82 -6.85 11.35
C PRO A 114 15.87 -7.88 10.71
N SER A 115 15.98 -9.14 11.09
CA SER A 115 15.12 -10.22 10.65
C SER A 115 13.65 -9.93 10.95
N VAL A 116 12.80 -10.31 10.00
CA VAL A 116 11.35 -10.13 10.06
C VAL A 116 10.68 -11.47 9.84
N MET A 117 9.51 -11.64 10.44
CA MET A 117 8.72 -12.86 10.33
C MET A 117 7.42 -12.56 9.59
N ILE A 118 7.18 -13.29 8.51
CA ILE A 118 5.94 -13.22 7.74
C ILE A 118 5.10 -14.45 8.07
N GLY A 119 3.89 -14.21 8.54
CA GLY A 119 2.88 -15.25 8.74
C GLY A 119 1.91 -15.28 7.58
N VAL A 120 1.60 -16.49 7.09
CA VAL A 120 0.56 -16.73 6.09
C VAL A 120 -0.41 -17.73 6.69
N SER A 121 -1.67 -17.33 6.86
CA SER A 121 -2.72 -18.17 7.45
C SER A 121 -3.90 -18.31 6.50
N VAL A 122 -4.32 -19.53 6.20
CA VAL A 122 -5.53 -19.79 5.40
C VAL A 122 -6.75 -19.67 6.32
N GLU A 123 -7.61 -18.70 6.04
CA GLU A 123 -8.76 -18.30 6.86
C GLU A 123 -10.01 -18.13 5.97
N PRO A 124 -11.23 -18.11 6.55
CA PRO A 124 -12.45 -17.83 5.79
C PRO A 124 -12.36 -16.48 5.05
N ALA A 125 -12.68 -16.47 3.75
CA ALA A 125 -12.50 -15.32 2.88
C ALA A 125 -13.26 -14.07 3.39
N GLU A 126 -14.46 -14.27 3.94
CA GLU A 126 -15.26 -13.21 4.56
C GLU A 126 -14.52 -12.52 5.69
N SER A 127 -13.90 -13.29 6.60
CA SER A 127 -13.17 -12.74 7.74
C SER A 127 -11.94 -11.91 7.32
N VAL A 128 -11.23 -12.37 6.29
CA VAL A 128 -10.07 -11.65 5.72
C VAL A 128 -10.52 -10.37 5.05
N PHE A 129 -11.63 -10.42 4.29
CA PHE A 129 -12.20 -9.27 3.60
C PHE A 129 -12.65 -8.18 4.59
N SER A 130 -13.34 -8.54 5.67
CA SER A 130 -13.74 -7.59 6.72
C SER A 130 -12.55 -6.86 7.33
N ARG A 131 -11.46 -7.57 7.65
CA ARG A 131 -10.24 -6.94 8.19
C ARG A 131 -9.54 -6.02 7.17
N ILE A 132 -9.55 -6.38 5.89
CA ILE A 132 -9.03 -5.51 4.81
C ILE A 132 -9.87 -4.22 4.73
N GLN A 133 -11.19 -4.34 4.84
CA GLN A 133 -12.09 -3.19 4.85
C GLN A 133 -11.87 -2.31 6.08
N GLU A 134 -11.64 -2.89 7.26
CA GLU A 134 -11.27 -2.17 8.48
C GLU A 134 -9.95 -1.42 8.34
N ILE A 135 -8.90 -2.02 7.75
CA ILE A 135 -7.64 -1.32 7.47
C ILE A 135 -7.87 -0.14 6.52
N SER A 136 -8.70 -0.34 5.50
CA SER A 136 -9.00 0.69 4.51
C SER A 136 -9.81 1.84 5.13
N ALA A 137 -10.77 1.53 5.99
CA ALA A 137 -11.56 2.51 6.73
C ALA A 137 -10.72 3.24 7.78
N ASN A 138 -9.85 2.52 8.51
CA ASN A 138 -8.91 3.12 9.46
C ASN A 138 -7.88 4.00 8.75
N LYS A 139 -7.45 3.65 7.53
CA LYS A 139 -6.61 4.54 6.72
C LYS A 139 -7.35 5.81 6.30
N ALA A 140 -8.66 5.73 6.07
CA ALA A 140 -9.52 6.88 5.77
C ALA A 140 -9.87 7.74 7.01
N SER A 141 -9.83 7.20 8.23
CA SER A 141 -10.04 7.95 9.48
C SER A 141 -8.74 8.48 10.10
N SER A 142 -7.59 7.88 9.76
CA SER A 142 -6.25 8.33 10.18
C SER A 142 -5.64 9.38 9.23
N SER A 143 -6.34 9.74 8.14
CA SER A 143 -5.82 10.58 7.07
C SER A 143 -5.87 12.08 7.40
N ASN A 144 -5.24 12.47 8.51
CA ASN A 144 -4.81 13.85 8.68
C ASN A 144 -3.40 14.12 8.15
N ASN A 145 -2.63 13.12 7.71
CA ASN A 145 -1.39 13.35 6.96
C ASN A 145 -0.96 12.11 6.16
N ALA A 146 -0.84 12.31 4.84
CA ALA A 146 -0.23 11.44 3.83
C ALA A 146 -1.08 10.33 3.16
N SER A 147 -1.24 10.53 1.84
CA SER A 147 -1.30 9.50 0.77
C SER A 147 -2.64 9.26 0.05
N GLN A 148 -3.49 10.27 -0.09
CA GLN A 148 -4.23 10.60 -1.32
C GLN A 148 -4.51 12.11 -1.25
N PRO A 149 -4.26 12.93 -2.29
CA PRO A 149 -4.76 14.30 -2.26
C PRO A 149 -6.27 14.24 -2.11
N SER A 150 -6.83 15.02 -1.19
CA SER A 150 -8.28 15.08 -1.06
C SER A 150 -8.88 15.41 -2.42
N THR A 151 -10.02 14.80 -2.78
CA THR A 151 -10.74 15.13 -4.02
C THR A 151 -10.94 16.64 -4.16
N GLN A 152 -11.03 17.34 -3.02
CA GLN A 152 -11.06 18.79 -2.93
C GLN A 152 -9.74 19.47 -3.33
N LEU A 153 -8.58 18.99 -2.89
CA LEU A 153 -7.27 19.51 -3.33
C LEU A 153 -7.02 19.23 -4.81
N LEU A 154 -7.44 18.06 -5.28
CA LEU A 154 -7.39 17.68 -6.68
C LEU A 154 -8.25 18.63 -7.54
N ALA A 155 -9.51 18.85 -7.14
CA ALA A 155 -10.41 19.79 -7.80
C ALA A 155 -9.86 21.23 -7.78
N GLN A 156 -9.26 21.66 -6.67
CA GLN A 156 -8.62 22.98 -6.57
C GLN A 156 -7.43 23.09 -7.53
N ASN A 157 -6.56 22.08 -7.63
CA ASN A 157 -5.44 22.08 -8.56
C ASN A 157 -5.90 22.07 -10.02
N ILE A 158 -6.96 21.32 -10.34
CA ILE A 158 -7.57 21.31 -11.68
C ILE A 158 -8.08 22.71 -12.05
N ILE A 159 -8.87 23.34 -11.16
CA ILE A 159 -9.44 24.67 -11.42
C ILE A 159 -8.35 25.74 -11.46
N LYS A 160 -7.33 25.68 -10.59
CA LYS A 160 -6.20 26.62 -10.59
C LYS A 160 -5.41 26.54 -11.89
N ASN A 161 -5.16 25.33 -12.41
CA ASN A 161 -4.51 25.15 -13.70
C ASN A 161 -5.34 25.74 -14.85
N ALA A 162 -6.65 25.46 -14.85
CA ALA A 162 -7.57 25.98 -15.85
C ALA A 162 -7.60 27.51 -15.83
N PHE A 163 -7.72 28.09 -14.64
CA PHE A 163 -7.75 29.54 -14.46
C PHE A 163 -6.47 30.20 -14.97
N ASN A 164 -5.28 29.71 -14.59
CA ASN A 164 -4.00 30.26 -15.04
C ASN A 164 -3.86 30.22 -16.57
N PHE A 165 -4.30 29.13 -17.20
CA PHE A 165 -4.28 29.03 -18.66
C PHE A 165 -5.27 30.00 -19.29
N LEU A 166 -6.53 29.99 -18.86
CA LEU A 166 -7.60 30.79 -19.46
C LEU A 166 -7.43 32.29 -19.22
N ALA A 167 -6.86 32.69 -18.08
CA ALA A 167 -6.49 34.07 -17.78
C ALA A 167 -5.40 34.61 -18.71
N SER A 168 -4.57 33.74 -19.33
CA SER A 168 -3.63 34.20 -20.37
C SER A 168 -4.29 34.49 -21.72
N PHE A 169 -5.53 34.01 -21.91
CA PHE A 169 -6.36 34.25 -23.10
C PHE A 169 -7.50 35.23 -22.84
N SER A 170 -7.60 35.77 -21.61
CA SER A 170 -8.62 36.76 -21.31
C SER A 170 -8.24 38.09 -21.96
N GLY A 171 -9.18 38.60 -22.75
CA GLY A 171 -9.10 39.92 -23.36
C GLY A 171 -10.34 40.70 -22.97
N THR A 172 -10.21 42.02 -22.85
CA THR A 172 -11.35 42.92 -22.62
C THR A 172 -12.17 43.00 -23.91
N ALA A 173 -13.09 42.04 -24.11
CA ALA A 173 -13.88 41.94 -25.33
C ALA A 173 -15.38 41.81 -25.01
N GLY A 174 -15.93 42.82 -24.33
CA GLY A 174 -17.37 42.96 -24.10
C GLY A 174 -17.76 44.43 -23.87
N PRO A 175 -18.98 44.85 -24.26
CA PRO A 175 -19.48 46.17 -23.90
C PRO A 175 -19.51 46.30 -22.37
N GLY A 176 -18.77 47.28 -21.83
CA GLY A 176 -18.70 47.51 -20.37
C GLY A 176 -17.49 46.92 -19.65
N GLY A 177 -16.47 46.43 -20.36
CA GLY A 177 -15.20 46.03 -19.74
C GLY A 177 -15.23 44.66 -19.03
N VAL A 178 -16.23 43.84 -19.33
CA VAL A 178 -16.34 42.47 -18.80
C VAL A 178 -15.28 41.59 -19.44
N GLU A 179 -14.48 40.95 -18.59
CA GLU A 179 -13.47 39.97 -18.99
C GLU A 179 -14.17 38.70 -19.49
N VAL A 180 -13.94 38.35 -20.75
CA VAL A 180 -14.55 37.18 -21.39
C VAL A 180 -13.47 36.19 -21.80
N VAL A 181 -13.72 34.92 -21.51
CA VAL A 181 -12.86 33.81 -21.95
C VAL A 181 -13.49 33.19 -23.20
N PRO A 182 -12.83 33.23 -24.36
CA PRO A 182 -13.35 32.58 -25.56
C PRO A 182 -13.52 31.07 -25.34
N LEU A 183 -14.66 30.52 -25.73
CA LEU A 183 -14.95 29.08 -25.56
C LEU A 183 -13.88 28.20 -26.23
N LYS A 184 -13.28 28.66 -27.34
CA LYS A 184 -12.16 27.95 -28.00
C LYS A 184 -10.93 27.79 -27.11
N ALA A 185 -10.60 28.78 -26.28
CA ALA A 185 -9.48 28.69 -25.36
C ALA A 185 -9.72 27.58 -24.32
N PHE A 186 -10.96 27.41 -23.86
CA PHE A 186 -11.35 26.33 -22.98
C PHE A 186 -11.25 24.96 -23.67
N GLU A 187 -11.74 24.82 -24.90
CA GLU A 187 -11.61 23.57 -25.68
C GLU A 187 -10.15 23.15 -25.86
N GLU A 188 -9.25 24.10 -26.13
CA GLU A 188 -7.83 23.84 -26.31
C GLU A 188 -7.13 23.46 -25.00
N TRP A 189 -7.47 24.12 -23.90
CA TRP A 189 -7.02 23.74 -22.57
C TRP A 189 -7.44 22.31 -22.25
N TRP A 190 -8.72 21.99 -22.44
CA TRP A 190 -9.28 20.67 -22.12
C TRP A 190 -8.55 19.55 -22.87
N LYS A 191 -8.30 19.73 -24.18
CA LYS A 191 -7.53 18.75 -24.98
C LYS A 191 -6.11 18.53 -24.44
N LYS A 192 -5.42 19.60 -24.04
CA LYS A 192 -4.07 19.52 -23.45
C LYS A 192 -4.09 18.84 -22.09
N PHE A 193 -5.07 19.19 -21.27
CA PHE A 193 -5.28 18.62 -19.94
C PHE A 193 -5.56 17.11 -20.02
N GLU A 194 -6.50 16.69 -20.88
CA GLU A 194 -6.85 15.27 -21.05
C GLU A 194 -5.64 14.44 -21.53
N SER A 195 -4.87 14.96 -22.49
CA SER A 195 -3.64 14.31 -22.95
C SER A 195 -2.62 14.16 -21.82
N ARG A 196 -2.44 15.18 -20.98
CA ARG A 196 -1.52 15.17 -19.83
C ARG A 196 -1.96 14.19 -18.75
N VAL A 197 -3.24 14.16 -18.41
CA VAL A 197 -3.82 13.21 -17.44
C VAL A 197 -3.60 11.77 -17.91
N ARG A 198 -3.80 11.49 -19.20
CA ARG A 198 -3.60 10.14 -19.74
C ARG A 198 -2.13 9.71 -19.72
N SER A 199 -1.20 10.64 -19.98
CA SER A 199 0.23 10.35 -20.03
C SER A 199 0.91 10.34 -18.65
N ASP A 200 0.45 11.18 -17.73
CA ASP A 200 1.05 11.38 -16.42
C ASP A 200 -0.02 11.83 -15.41
N PRO A 201 -0.77 10.91 -14.80
CA PRO A 201 -1.80 11.25 -13.81
C PRO A 201 -1.27 11.98 -12.57
N SER A 202 0.02 11.81 -12.25
CA SER A 202 0.65 12.34 -11.04
C SER A 202 0.89 13.85 -11.07
N PHE A 203 0.73 14.50 -12.23
CA PHE A 203 0.94 15.96 -12.34
C PHE A 203 -0.08 16.79 -11.54
N LEU A 204 -1.26 16.23 -11.25
CA LEU A 204 -2.30 16.90 -10.45
C LEU A 204 -1.99 16.89 -8.94
N GLU A 205 -1.07 16.02 -8.52
CA GLU A 205 -0.66 15.87 -7.14
C GLU A 205 0.51 16.82 -6.79
N ARG A 206 1.20 17.33 -7.81
CA ARG A 206 2.29 18.28 -7.66
C ARG A 206 1.72 19.70 -7.50
N PRO A 207 2.20 20.50 -6.54
CA PRO A 207 1.85 21.91 -6.47
C PRO A 207 2.28 22.58 -7.78
N GLN A 208 1.32 23.19 -8.47
CA GLN A 208 1.62 24.09 -9.58
C GLN A 208 1.99 25.44 -8.96
N ASP A 209 3.29 25.74 -8.97
CA ASP A 209 3.83 27.09 -8.78
C ASP A 209 3.24 28.04 -9.85
#